data_AF-A0A6J3BXK9-F1
#
_entry.id   AF-A0A6J3BXK9-F1
#
_cell.length_a   1.000
_cell.length_b   1.000
_cell.length_c   1.000
_cell.angle_alpha   90.00
_cell.angle_beta   90.00
_cell.angle_gamma   90.00
#
_symmetry.space_group_name_H-M   'P 1'
#
loop_
_entity.id
_entity.type
_entity.pdbx_description
1 polymer ?
#
loop_
_entity_poly.entity_id
_entity_poly.type
_entity_poly.pdbx_seq_one_letter_code
_entity_poly.pdbx_strand_id
1 'polypeptide(L)'
;MDEHEFFRQTVQHLARCLSHINPTPWEKVNTLFMLCPQASSSLVVTSRSQDACIALGLYFLHSGMQHQDKLLPYFLKVLKCLTSAQFEEPLCRVKNIDRIPMSEKFSFCLNTLLSDIAAKQPSIREEIIKAQIELMSNLTKIIITCHESKDYSQTTSKLQLCKSTIPVLIGLARSMGRYATVDPPLLCRLFPQPSSPVKSKEPEPNFEYSTLDKKRKFNQFRPIIPRSLSGNLNPNNENIVENGTDTVDSSGGTIKRGSLHSYSSVPYDPTTYFFHKFGSSFNQFPYMRFSESPEKRINVQFYVAYLQSILTLAKDLLTKDLLAFLDEEAEDIYASGQIQVFPYKSFSETLNLVMVTLLRELLQHQKNLPGPFTKDVQEFVKCLFLSGQTELQSRHHDASEREDRESNYASVNKFKVNVMANSACVDLLVWAIGDETGADSLCGRLTEKINSNHNHKLILAHMPLLMVCLEGLGKLATKFPTIANTSIYCLRDFLVTPSPILFKLHKLELEKTGKEHMKVTRKLSQFAI
;
A
#
# COMPACT_ATOMS: atom_id res chain seq x y z
N MET A 1 1.73 12.71 24.78
CA MET A 1 1.30 11.61 23.91
C MET A 1 -0.18 11.82 23.66
N ASP A 2 -0.62 11.81 22.41
CA ASP A 2 -2.04 11.91 22.07
C ASP A 2 -2.82 10.73 22.69
N GLU A 3 -4.02 10.96 23.20
CA GLU A 3 -4.85 9.94 23.87
C GLU A 3 -5.22 8.81 22.90
N HIS A 4 -5.43 9.15 21.63
CA HIS A 4 -5.69 8.18 20.56
C HIS A 4 -4.48 7.28 20.30
N GLU A 5 -3.29 7.88 20.16
CA GLU A 5 -2.02 7.18 19.99
C GLU A 5 -1.74 6.24 21.18
N PHE A 6 -1.98 6.70 22.40
CA PHE A 6 -1.82 5.89 23.62
C PHE A 6 -2.76 4.68 23.63
N PHE A 7 -4.04 4.87 23.30
CA PHE A 7 -5.01 3.78 23.23
C PHE A 7 -4.59 2.73 22.20
N ARG A 8 -4.26 3.17 20.97
CA ARG A 8 -3.81 2.30 19.87
C ARG A 8 -2.62 1.46 20.28
N GLN A 9 -1.59 2.07 20.87
CA GLN A 9 -0.42 1.35 21.34
C GLN A 9 -0.80 0.35 22.45
N THR A 10 -1.64 0.75 23.40
CA THR A 10 -2.06 -0.11 24.51
C THR A 10 -2.76 -1.38 24.04
N VAL A 11 -3.75 -1.28 23.14
CA VAL A 11 -4.50 -2.45 22.66
C VAL A 11 -3.61 -3.38 21.82
N GLN A 12 -2.69 -2.83 21.02
CA GLN A 12 -1.75 -3.64 20.24
C GLN A 12 -0.73 -4.37 21.14
N HIS A 13 -0.23 -3.73 22.21
CA HIS A 13 0.63 -4.39 23.19
C HIS A 13 -0.13 -5.50 23.93
N LEU A 14 -1.36 -5.23 24.35
CA LEU A 14 -2.22 -6.23 24.98
C LEU A 14 -2.38 -7.46 24.08
N ALA A 15 -2.74 -7.26 22.81
CA ALA A 15 -2.89 -8.33 21.83
C ALA A 15 -1.63 -9.21 21.69
N ARG A 16 -0.44 -8.57 21.60
CA ARG A 16 0.84 -9.28 21.51
C ARG A 16 1.20 -10.01 22.81
N CYS A 17 0.91 -9.43 23.97
CA CYS A 17 1.12 -10.11 25.25
C CYS A 17 0.22 -11.35 25.37
N LEU A 18 -1.05 -11.22 25.00
CA LEU A 18 -2.00 -12.33 25.01
C LEU A 18 -1.59 -13.44 24.04
N SER A 19 -1.04 -13.11 22.87
CA SER A 19 -0.68 -14.11 21.86
C SER A 19 0.46 -15.05 22.28
N HIS A 20 1.25 -14.67 23.27
CA HIS A 20 2.33 -15.51 23.82
C HIS A 20 1.84 -16.46 24.93
N ILE A 21 0.56 -16.39 25.32
CA ILE A 21 -0.05 -17.32 26.28
C ILE A 21 -0.62 -18.52 25.51
N ASN A 22 -0.17 -19.74 25.81
CA ASN A 22 -0.62 -20.95 25.14
C ASN A 22 -1.07 -22.04 26.14
N PRO A 23 -2.38 -22.34 26.25
CA PRO A 23 -3.52 -21.65 25.62
C PRO A 23 -3.85 -20.33 26.32
N THR A 24 -4.29 -19.31 25.56
CA THR A 24 -4.77 -18.05 26.14
C THR A 24 -6.18 -18.23 26.73
N PRO A 25 -6.43 -17.90 28.01
CA PRO A 25 -7.78 -17.92 28.57
C PRO A 25 -8.73 -16.99 27.82
N TRP A 26 -9.95 -17.45 27.51
CA TRP A 26 -10.93 -16.66 26.76
C TRP A 26 -11.30 -15.37 27.48
N GLU A 27 -11.40 -15.36 28.81
CA GLU A 27 -11.77 -14.18 29.58
C GLU A 27 -10.81 -13.01 29.32
N LYS A 28 -9.52 -13.31 29.14
CA LYS A 28 -8.50 -12.31 28.80
C LYS A 28 -8.66 -11.79 27.38
N VAL A 29 -8.87 -12.68 26.41
CA VAL A 29 -9.15 -12.28 25.01
C VAL A 29 -10.44 -11.49 24.91
N ASN A 30 -11.46 -11.85 25.70
CA ASN A 30 -12.76 -11.21 25.71
C ASN A 30 -12.66 -9.73 26.10
N THR A 31 -11.73 -9.35 26.98
CA THR A 31 -11.49 -7.93 27.29
C THR A 31 -11.14 -7.10 26.06
N LEU A 32 -10.37 -7.65 25.12
CA LEU A 32 -10.04 -7.01 23.85
C LEU A 32 -11.21 -7.10 22.86
N PHE A 33 -11.86 -8.27 22.79
CA PHE A 33 -13.02 -8.50 21.94
C PHE A 33 -14.17 -7.52 22.21
N MET A 34 -14.46 -7.23 23.48
CA MET A 34 -15.53 -6.31 23.89
C MET A 34 -15.28 -4.85 23.49
N LEU A 35 -14.03 -4.48 23.16
CA LEU A 35 -13.69 -3.15 22.64
C LEU A 35 -13.91 -3.01 21.13
N CYS A 36 -14.14 -4.13 20.44
CA CYS A 36 -14.30 -4.14 18.98
C CYS A 36 -15.74 -3.75 18.57
N PRO A 37 -15.97 -3.35 17.30
CA PRO A 37 -17.29 -3.01 16.79
C PRO A 37 -18.28 -4.16 16.98
N GLN A 38 -19.42 -3.88 17.62
CA GLN A 38 -20.45 -4.89 17.81
C GLN A 38 -21.23 -5.05 16.50
N ALA A 39 -21.04 -6.18 15.81
CA ALA A 39 -21.74 -6.50 14.57
C ALA A 39 -23.20 -6.91 14.87
N SER A 40 -24.05 -5.94 15.21
CA SER A 40 -25.51 -6.08 15.42
C SER A 40 -26.29 -5.57 14.20
N SER A 41 -27.46 -4.93 14.37
CA SER A 41 -28.28 -4.39 13.28
C SER A 41 -27.63 -3.18 12.58
N SER A 42 -26.79 -2.41 13.27
CA SER A 42 -25.98 -1.34 12.68
C SER A 42 -24.55 -1.41 13.21
N LEU A 43 -23.58 -1.56 12.30
CA LEU A 43 -22.16 -1.56 12.66
C LEU A 43 -21.67 -0.12 12.78
N VAL A 44 -21.42 0.33 14.01
CA VAL A 44 -20.79 1.63 14.27
C VAL A 44 -19.30 1.42 14.50
N VAL A 45 -18.48 2.09 13.71
CA VAL A 45 -17.03 2.01 13.78
C VAL A 45 -16.47 3.37 14.20
N THR A 46 -15.99 3.42 15.44
CA THR A 46 -15.22 4.55 16.00
C THR A 46 -13.73 4.30 15.87
N SER A 47 -12.92 5.37 15.93
CA SER A 47 -11.46 5.26 15.86
C SER A 47 -10.87 4.23 16.84
N ARG A 48 -11.39 4.20 18.09
CA ARG A 48 -10.98 3.22 19.11
C ARG A 48 -11.39 1.79 18.74
N SER A 49 -12.62 1.60 18.30
CA SER A 49 -13.11 0.26 17.95
C SER A 49 -12.37 -0.32 16.74
N GLN A 50 -11.99 0.52 15.77
CA GLN A 50 -11.13 0.13 14.66
C GLN A 50 -9.78 -0.39 15.16
N ASP A 51 -9.08 0.37 16.01
CA ASP A 51 -7.77 -0.02 16.55
C ASP A 51 -7.87 -1.31 17.39
N ALA A 52 -8.94 -1.48 18.16
CA ALA A 52 -9.20 -2.71 18.91
C ALA A 52 -9.43 -3.91 17.99
N CYS A 53 -10.20 -3.75 16.91
CA CYS A 53 -10.44 -4.82 15.93
C CYS A 53 -9.15 -5.22 15.19
N ILE A 54 -8.31 -4.26 14.82
CA ILE A 54 -6.99 -4.51 14.24
C ILE A 54 -6.11 -5.27 15.25
N ALA A 55 -6.06 -4.82 16.51
CA ALA A 55 -5.32 -5.50 17.57
C ALA A 55 -5.81 -6.93 17.81
N LEU A 56 -7.13 -7.18 17.77
CA LEU A 56 -7.70 -8.52 17.86
C LEU A 56 -7.24 -9.41 16.68
N GLY A 57 -7.16 -8.85 15.47
CA GLY A 57 -6.57 -9.51 14.30
C GLY A 57 -5.10 -9.86 14.49
N LEU A 58 -4.31 -8.94 15.06
CA LEU A 58 -2.90 -9.19 15.40
C LEU A 58 -2.76 -10.32 16.42
N TYR A 59 -3.58 -10.33 17.47
CA TYR A 59 -3.63 -11.43 18.44
C TYR A 59 -3.93 -12.76 17.73
N PHE A 60 -4.95 -12.78 16.87
CA PHE A 60 -5.38 -13.99 16.18
C PHE A 60 -4.26 -14.56 15.29
N LEU A 61 -3.56 -13.72 14.53
CA LEU A 61 -2.44 -14.15 13.68
C LEU A 61 -1.21 -14.59 14.49
N HIS A 62 -0.84 -13.86 15.55
CA HIS A 62 0.35 -14.18 16.36
C HIS A 62 0.17 -15.37 17.29
N SER A 63 -1.06 -15.63 17.76
CA SER A 63 -1.36 -16.76 18.66
C SER A 63 -1.43 -18.11 17.95
N GLY A 64 -1.29 -18.13 16.62
CA GLY A 64 -1.53 -19.32 15.81
C GLY A 64 -3.01 -19.64 15.63
N MET A 65 -3.86 -18.61 15.55
CA MET A 65 -5.32 -18.71 15.33
C MET A 65 -6.08 -19.37 16.49
N GLN A 66 -5.69 -19.09 17.74
CA GLN A 66 -6.47 -19.52 18.92
C GLN A 66 -7.88 -18.91 18.92
N HIS A 67 -8.85 -19.62 19.51
CA HIS A 67 -10.27 -19.22 19.56
C HIS A 67 -10.90 -18.99 18.19
N GLN A 68 -10.47 -19.73 17.17
CA GLN A 68 -10.97 -19.64 15.79
C GLN A 68 -12.49 -19.77 15.71
N ASP A 69 -13.09 -20.62 16.54
CA ASP A 69 -14.53 -20.86 16.67
C ASP A 69 -15.34 -19.60 17.01
N LYS A 70 -14.72 -18.59 17.63
CA LYS A 70 -15.36 -17.33 18.01
C LYS A 70 -14.91 -16.16 17.15
N LEU A 71 -13.60 -16.07 16.89
CA LEU A 71 -13.01 -14.90 16.25
C LEU A 71 -13.25 -14.87 14.74
N LEU A 72 -13.14 -16.01 14.04
CA LEU A 72 -13.36 -16.06 12.59
C LEU A 72 -14.82 -15.71 12.21
N PRO A 73 -15.86 -16.31 12.84
CA PRO A 73 -17.24 -15.90 12.58
C PRO A 73 -17.49 -14.42 12.86
N TYR A 74 -16.85 -13.87 13.89
CA TYR A 74 -16.94 -12.44 14.20
C TYR A 74 -16.36 -11.58 13.06
N PHE A 75 -15.13 -11.86 12.59
CA PHE A 75 -14.53 -11.08 11.50
C PHE A 75 -15.35 -11.16 10.21
N LEU A 76 -15.88 -12.33 9.87
CA LEU A 76 -16.76 -12.51 8.71
C LEU A 76 -18.10 -11.76 8.88
N LYS A 77 -18.64 -11.70 10.10
CA LYS A 77 -19.84 -10.91 10.40
C LYS A 77 -19.58 -9.41 10.24
N VAL A 78 -18.47 -8.92 10.77
CA VAL A 78 -18.05 -7.51 10.60
C VAL A 78 -17.90 -7.18 9.11
N LEU A 79 -17.25 -8.06 8.33
CA LEU A 79 -17.09 -7.90 6.88
C LEU A 79 -18.45 -7.72 6.18
N LYS A 80 -19.42 -8.58 6.48
CA LYS A 80 -20.77 -8.51 5.90
C LYS A 80 -21.51 -7.23 6.26
N CYS A 81 -21.30 -6.70 7.47
CA CYS A 81 -21.92 -5.45 7.92
C CYS A 81 -21.26 -4.18 7.35
N LEU A 82 -20.15 -4.28 6.59
CA LEU A 82 -19.47 -3.10 6.03
C LEU A 82 -20.32 -2.32 5.02
N THR A 83 -21.29 -2.95 4.35
CA THR A 83 -22.17 -2.27 3.39
C THR A 83 -23.06 -1.20 4.01
N SER A 84 -23.41 -1.35 5.30
CA SER A 84 -24.26 -0.41 6.05
C SER A 84 -23.55 0.21 7.24
N ALA A 85 -22.22 0.09 7.31
CA ALA A 85 -21.43 0.58 8.42
C ALA A 85 -21.44 2.12 8.52
N GLN A 86 -21.52 2.60 9.75
CA GLN A 86 -21.42 4.02 10.09
C GLN A 86 -20.05 4.31 10.69
N PHE A 87 -19.31 5.24 10.07
CA PHE A 87 -17.97 5.61 10.51
C PHE A 87 -17.98 6.96 11.24
N GLU A 88 -17.66 6.90 12.53
CA GLU A 88 -17.52 8.08 13.40
C GLU A 88 -16.07 8.59 13.34
N GLU A 89 -15.83 9.47 12.38
CA GLU A 89 -14.54 10.12 12.21
C GLU A 89 -14.29 11.17 13.32
N PRO A 90 -13.11 11.16 13.96
CA PRO A 90 -12.79 12.13 15.00
C PRO A 90 -12.69 13.55 14.44
N LEU A 91 -13.18 14.54 15.21
CA LEU A 91 -13.23 15.96 14.83
C LEU A 91 -11.84 16.64 14.79
N CYS A 92 -10.85 16.10 15.51
CA CYS A 92 -9.52 16.68 15.66
C CYS A 92 -8.44 15.78 15.08
N ARG A 93 -7.57 16.38 14.26
CA ARG A 93 -6.47 15.71 13.55
C ARG A 93 -5.22 15.56 14.43
N VAL A 94 -4.48 14.47 14.21
CA VAL A 94 -3.01 14.50 14.29
C VAL A 94 -2.51 14.91 12.91
N LYS A 95 -1.89 16.09 12.80
CA LYS A 95 -1.29 16.54 11.54
C LYS A 95 -0.27 15.48 11.06
N ASN A 96 -0.38 15.06 9.80
CA ASN A 96 0.61 14.29 9.02
C ASN A 96 0.55 12.74 9.01
N ILE A 97 -0.43 12.08 9.64
CA ILE A 97 -0.44 10.60 9.71
C ILE A 97 -1.43 9.98 8.71
N ASP A 98 -2.74 10.18 8.89
CA ASP A 98 -3.74 9.52 8.05
C ASP A 98 -4.25 10.46 6.95
N ARG A 99 -3.99 10.10 5.69
CA ARG A 99 -4.46 10.84 4.50
C ARG A 99 -5.67 10.20 3.80
N ILE A 100 -6.08 9.03 4.26
CA ILE A 100 -7.18 8.27 3.68
C ILE A 100 -8.38 8.23 4.63
N PRO A 101 -9.62 8.06 4.12
CA PRO A 101 -10.80 7.91 4.96
C PRO A 101 -10.69 6.72 5.92
N MET A 102 -11.31 6.86 7.09
CA MET A 102 -11.34 5.80 8.09
C MET A 102 -11.98 4.51 7.55
N SER A 103 -13.03 4.65 6.75
CA SER A 103 -13.77 3.57 6.08
C SER A 103 -12.89 2.74 5.15
N GLU A 104 -12.04 3.40 4.35
CA GLU A 104 -11.06 2.73 3.49
C GLU A 104 -10.01 1.99 4.31
N LYS A 105 -9.45 2.64 5.33
CA LYS A 105 -8.41 2.07 6.20
C LYS A 105 -8.92 0.81 6.92
N PHE A 106 -10.11 0.88 7.51
CA PHE A 106 -10.73 -0.26 8.20
C PHE A 106 -11.00 -1.42 7.25
N SER A 107 -11.62 -1.15 6.10
CA SER A 107 -11.90 -2.15 5.07
C SER A 107 -10.62 -2.83 4.58
N PHE A 108 -9.56 -2.04 4.33
CA PHE A 108 -8.26 -2.55 3.92
C PHE A 108 -7.63 -3.47 4.97
N CYS A 109 -7.60 -3.05 6.25
CA CYS A 109 -7.01 -3.85 7.33
C CYS A 109 -7.79 -5.16 7.58
N LEU A 110 -9.12 -5.11 7.58
CA LEU A 110 -9.96 -6.30 7.80
C LEU A 110 -9.80 -7.31 6.66
N ASN A 111 -9.78 -6.85 5.40
CA ASN A 111 -9.60 -7.72 4.26
C ASN A 111 -8.16 -8.22 4.12
N THR A 112 -7.17 -7.46 4.59
CA THR A 112 -5.79 -7.92 4.72
C THR A 112 -5.69 -9.05 5.75
N LEU A 113 -6.28 -8.88 6.93
CA LEU A 113 -6.37 -9.92 7.96
C LEU A 113 -6.97 -11.21 7.39
N LEU A 114 -8.12 -11.10 6.73
CA LEU A 114 -8.81 -12.24 6.14
C LEU A 114 -7.98 -12.90 5.02
N SER A 115 -7.28 -12.13 4.19
CA SER A 115 -6.39 -12.65 3.15
C SER A 115 -5.18 -13.38 3.75
N ASP A 116 -4.59 -12.87 4.83
CA ASP A 116 -3.52 -13.54 5.58
C ASP A 116 -4.00 -14.86 6.20
N ILE A 117 -5.22 -14.89 6.76
CA ILE A 117 -5.86 -16.10 7.30
C ILE A 117 -6.09 -17.13 6.19
N ALA A 118 -6.67 -16.72 5.05
CA ALA A 118 -6.94 -17.58 3.90
C ALA A 118 -5.66 -18.15 3.26
N ALA A 119 -4.56 -17.41 3.31
CA ALA A 119 -3.25 -17.87 2.89
C ALA A 119 -2.72 -18.97 3.82
N LYS A 120 -2.84 -18.80 5.14
CA LYS A 120 -2.35 -19.75 6.16
C LYS A 120 -3.19 -21.01 6.31
N GLN A 121 -4.51 -20.93 6.15
CA GLN A 121 -5.42 -22.06 6.43
C GLN A 121 -6.29 -22.40 5.20
N PRO A 122 -5.94 -23.44 4.44
CA PRO A 122 -6.67 -23.83 3.24
C PRO A 122 -8.14 -24.21 3.48
N SER A 123 -8.49 -24.73 4.65
CA SER A 123 -9.85 -25.22 4.94
C SER A 123 -10.92 -24.12 5.03
N ILE A 124 -10.53 -22.89 5.37
CA ILE A 124 -11.44 -21.73 5.52
C ILE A 124 -11.29 -20.71 4.39
N ARG A 125 -10.34 -20.95 3.49
CA ARG A 125 -9.98 -20.05 2.38
C ARG A 125 -11.17 -19.73 1.48
N GLU A 126 -11.94 -20.75 1.11
CA GLU A 126 -13.09 -20.57 0.21
C GLU A 126 -14.18 -19.71 0.85
N GLU A 127 -14.48 -19.94 2.13
CA GLU A 127 -15.44 -19.15 2.89
C GLU A 127 -15.05 -17.67 2.91
N ILE A 128 -13.78 -17.39 3.19
CA ILE A 128 -13.25 -16.02 3.21
C ILE A 128 -13.34 -15.37 1.82
N ILE A 129 -12.83 -16.03 0.77
CA ILE A 129 -12.85 -15.50 -0.59
C ILE A 129 -14.29 -15.20 -1.03
N LYS A 130 -15.21 -16.12 -0.76
CA LYS A 130 -16.63 -15.94 -1.08
C LYS A 130 -17.21 -14.73 -0.36
N ALA A 131 -16.93 -14.56 0.94
CA ALA A 131 -17.41 -13.41 1.70
C ALA A 131 -16.85 -12.07 1.20
N GLN A 132 -15.58 -12.05 0.75
CA GLN A 132 -14.96 -10.85 0.14
C GLN A 132 -15.62 -10.48 -1.19
N ILE A 133 -15.89 -11.47 -2.05
CA ILE A 133 -16.58 -11.27 -3.34
C ILE A 133 -18.02 -10.82 -3.12
N GLU A 134 -18.71 -11.40 -2.13
CA GLU A 134 -20.07 -11.02 -1.77
C GLU A 134 -20.14 -9.57 -1.30
N LEU A 135 -19.20 -9.14 -0.44
CA LEU A 135 -19.09 -7.74 -0.04
C LEU A 135 -18.87 -6.83 -1.25
N MET A 136 -17.92 -7.17 -2.14
CA MET A 136 -17.66 -6.38 -3.34
C MET A 136 -18.90 -6.26 -4.23
N SER A 137 -19.59 -7.38 -4.47
CA SER A 137 -20.82 -7.42 -5.26
C SER A 137 -21.91 -6.54 -4.66
N ASN A 138 -22.10 -6.59 -3.34
CA ASN A 138 -23.11 -5.78 -2.66
C ASN A 138 -22.78 -4.28 -2.71
N LEU A 139 -21.51 -3.90 -2.53
CA LEU A 139 -21.06 -2.51 -2.68
C LEU A 139 -21.26 -2.00 -4.12
N THR A 140 -20.88 -2.80 -5.12
CA THR A 140 -21.10 -2.46 -6.55
C THR A 140 -22.59 -2.29 -6.85
N LYS A 141 -23.46 -3.17 -6.35
CA LYS A 141 -24.91 -3.05 -6.53
C LYS A 141 -25.43 -1.74 -5.94
N ILE A 142 -25.04 -1.39 -4.71
CA ILE A 142 -25.44 -0.12 -4.07
C ILE A 142 -25.03 1.07 -4.95
N ILE A 143 -23.78 1.08 -5.44
CA ILE A 143 -23.25 2.15 -6.29
C ILE A 143 -24.06 2.28 -7.60
N ILE A 144 -24.33 1.15 -8.27
CA ILE A 144 -25.12 1.12 -9.51
C ILE A 144 -26.56 1.58 -9.25
N THR A 145 -27.20 1.11 -8.17
CA THR A 145 -28.55 1.53 -7.81
C THR A 145 -28.62 3.03 -7.53
N CYS A 146 -27.61 3.62 -6.86
CA CYS A 146 -27.52 5.07 -6.68
C CYS A 146 -27.43 5.82 -8.02
N HIS A 147 -26.66 5.30 -8.97
CA HIS A 147 -26.54 5.89 -10.31
C HIS A 147 -27.85 5.80 -11.11
N GLU A 148 -28.54 4.66 -11.05
CA GLU A 148 -29.80 4.42 -11.78
C GLU A 148 -30.98 5.20 -11.19
N SER A 149 -31.12 5.23 -9.86
CA SER A 149 -32.26 5.89 -9.22
C SER A 149 -32.13 7.42 -9.25
N LYS A 150 -30.89 7.95 -9.17
CA LYS A 150 -30.58 9.36 -8.88
C LYS A 150 -31.35 9.92 -7.67
N ASP A 151 -31.89 9.03 -6.83
CA ASP A 151 -32.73 9.37 -5.69
C ASP A 151 -32.05 8.83 -4.42
N TYR A 152 -31.54 9.77 -3.63
CA TYR A 152 -30.82 9.54 -2.38
C TYR A 152 -31.74 9.25 -1.19
N SER A 153 -33.06 9.28 -1.38
CA SER A 153 -34.05 9.16 -0.29
C SER A 153 -34.29 7.72 0.18
N GLN A 154 -34.08 6.71 -0.68
CA GLN A 154 -34.45 5.31 -0.38
C GLN A 154 -33.26 4.37 -0.17
N THR A 155 -32.10 4.64 -0.79
CA THR A 155 -30.98 3.67 -0.84
C THR A 155 -29.82 4.04 0.08
N THR A 156 -29.13 5.14 -0.22
CA THR A 156 -27.92 5.59 0.49
C THR A 156 -27.77 7.06 0.18
N SER A 157 -27.50 7.89 1.19
CA SER A 157 -27.29 9.32 0.95
C SER A 157 -25.99 9.57 0.19
N LYS A 158 -25.94 10.65 -0.61
CA LYS A 158 -24.71 11.11 -1.29
C LYS A 158 -23.50 11.15 -0.35
N LEU A 159 -23.69 11.69 0.86
CA LEU A 159 -22.65 11.74 1.88
C LEU A 159 -22.17 10.34 2.29
N GLN A 160 -23.07 9.38 2.50
CA GLN A 160 -22.70 8.01 2.85
C GLN A 160 -22.03 7.27 1.69
N LEU A 161 -22.45 7.52 0.45
CA LEU A 161 -21.83 6.99 -0.76
C LEU A 161 -20.33 7.38 -0.84
N CYS A 162 -20.04 8.68 -0.72
CA CYS A 162 -18.69 9.23 -0.83
C CYS A 162 -17.85 9.00 0.43
N LYS A 163 -18.44 9.07 1.63
CA LYS A 163 -17.73 8.91 2.91
C LYS A 163 -17.44 7.46 3.27
N SER A 164 -18.32 6.53 2.88
CA SER A 164 -18.29 5.14 3.36
C SER A 164 -18.25 4.14 2.21
N THR A 165 -19.31 4.06 1.39
CA THR A 165 -19.51 2.97 0.43
C THR A 165 -18.35 2.82 -0.56
N ILE A 166 -17.96 3.91 -1.23
CA ILE A 166 -16.87 3.89 -2.21
C ILE A 166 -15.51 3.68 -1.51
N PRO A 167 -15.15 4.41 -0.43
CA PRO A 167 -13.94 4.11 0.34
C PRO A 167 -13.83 2.67 0.84
N VAL A 168 -14.91 2.04 1.30
CA VAL A 168 -14.92 0.62 1.71
C VAL A 168 -14.59 -0.28 0.52
N LEU A 169 -15.19 -0.03 -0.65
CA LEU A 169 -14.90 -0.77 -1.89
C LEU A 169 -13.43 -0.62 -2.29
N ILE A 170 -12.89 0.60 -2.23
CA ILE A 170 -11.47 0.89 -2.51
C ILE A 170 -10.58 0.10 -1.54
N GLY A 171 -10.87 0.12 -0.24
CA GLY A 171 -10.11 -0.62 0.77
C GLY A 171 -10.11 -2.14 0.53
N LEU A 172 -11.26 -2.70 0.15
CA LEU A 172 -11.42 -4.10 -0.22
C LEU A 172 -10.61 -4.46 -1.46
N ALA A 173 -10.79 -3.73 -2.56
CA ALA A 173 -10.08 -3.98 -3.82
C ALA A 173 -8.55 -3.85 -3.66
N ARG A 174 -8.10 -2.94 -2.79
CA ARG A 174 -6.69 -2.76 -2.46
C ARG A 174 -6.06 -3.90 -1.66
N SER A 175 -6.83 -4.73 -0.97
CA SER A 175 -6.30 -5.72 -0.01
C SER A 175 -6.62 -7.16 -0.37
N MET A 176 -7.74 -7.41 -1.05
CA MET A 176 -8.15 -8.73 -1.47
C MET A 176 -7.08 -9.42 -2.32
N GLY A 177 -6.73 -10.65 -1.95
CA GLY A 177 -5.70 -11.44 -2.65
C GLY A 177 -4.26 -11.02 -2.35
N ARG A 178 -4.04 -10.03 -1.48
CA ARG A 178 -2.70 -9.64 -1.01
C ARG A 178 -2.41 -10.30 0.34
N TYR A 179 -1.35 -11.08 0.39
CA TYR A 179 -0.87 -11.75 1.59
C TYR A 179 0.65 -11.89 1.52
N ALA A 180 1.29 -12.02 2.68
CA ALA A 180 2.73 -12.24 2.72
C ALA A 180 3.05 -13.69 2.31
N THR A 181 4.01 -13.88 1.40
CA THR A 181 4.52 -15.21 1.01
C THR A 181 5.50 -15.79 2.02
N VAL A 182 5.96 -14.97 2.96
CA VAL A 182 6.91 -15.31 4.04
C VAL A 182 6.38 -14.69 5.33
N ASP A 183 6.58 -15.33 6.47
CA ASP A 183 6.25 -14.73 7.76
C ASP A 183 7.07 -13.44 8.03
N PRO A 184 6.54 -12.49 8.83
CA PRO A 184 5.21 -12.51 9.41
C PRO A 184 4.12 -12.12 8.38
N PRO A 185 2.83 -12.42 8.66
CA PRO A 185 1.70 -12.00 7.82
C PRO A 185 1.70 -10.51 7.49
N LEU A 186 1.03 -10.13 6.40
CA LEU A 186 1.02 -8.75 5.93
C LEU A 186 0.47 -7.78 6.99
N LEU A 187 -0.62 -8.11 7.67
CA LEU A 187 -1.17 -7.27 8.74
C LEU A 187 -0.14 -7.02 9.86
N CYS A 188 0.62 -8.05 10.23
CA CYS A 188 1.68 -7.93 11.23
C CYS A 188 2.84 -7.04 10.75
N ARG A 189 3.08 -6.94 9.44
CA ARG A 189 4.06 -6.01 8.85
C ARG A 189 3.54 -4.57 8.85
N LEU A 190 2.24 -4.37 8.66
CA LEU A 190 1.60 -3.04 8.76
C LEU A 190 1.67 -2.48 10.18
N PHE A 191 1.65 -3.37 11.18
CA PHE A 191 1.70 -3.04 12.61
C PHE A 191 2.83 -3.83 13.30
N PRO A 192 4.10 -3.48 13.03
CA PRO A 192 5.25 -4.22 13.54
C PRO A 192 5.34 -4.10 15.06
N GLN A 193 6.03 -5.05 15.67
CA GLN A 193 6.35 -4.98 17.09
C GLN A 193 7.24 -3.76 17.35
N PRO A 194 6.96 -2.95 18.38
CA PRO A 194 7.85 -1.87 18.76
C PRO A 194 9.24 -2.40 19.08
N SER A 195 10.27 -1.64 18.71
CA SER A 195 11.65 -1.98 19.03
C SER A 195 11.79 -2.14 20.55
N SER A 196 12.54 -3.17 20.95
CA SER A 196 12.88 -3.32 22.37
C SER A 196 13.58 -2.04 22.83
N PRO A 197 13.28 -1.52 24.04
CA PRO A 197 13.98 -0.36 24.56
C PRO A 197 15.47 -0.71 24.63
N VAL A 198 16.24 -0.22 23.65
CA VAL A 198 17.69 -0.32 23.66
C VAL A 198 18.10 0.46 24.89
N LYS A 199 18.76 -0.21 25.84
CA LYS A 199 19.51 0.50 26.88
C LYS A 199 20.47 1.41 26.11
N SER A 200 20.19 2.71 26.08
CA SER A 200 21.20 3.68 25.69
C SER A 200 22.44 3.31 26.49
N LYS A 201 23.55 2.98 25.81
CA LYS A 201 24.84 2.91 26.49
C LYS A 201 24.94 4.23 27.24
N GLU A 202 24.84 4.19 28.56
CA GLU A 202 25.14 5.35 29.38
C GLU A 202 26.51 5.83 28.91
N PRO A 203 26.69 7.13 28.62
CA PRO A 203 28.03 7.66 28.41
C PRO A 203 28.84 7.21 29.62
N GLU A 204 30.03 6.64 29.40
CA GLU A 204 30.93 6.32 30.51
C GLU A 204 31.02 7.55 31.42
N PRO A 205 30.85 7.40 32.74
CA PRO A 205 30.93 8.54 33.63
C PRO A 205 32.38 9.04 33.61
N ASN A 206 32.59 10.16 32.92
CA ASN A 206 33.77 10.99 33.16
C ASN A 206 33.76 11.33 34.66
N PHE A 207 34.82 10.88 35.33
CA PHE A 207 35.09 11.16 36.72
C PHE A 207 35.43 12.65 36.85
N GLU A 208 34.43 13.49 37.09
CA GLU A 208 34.66 14.84 37.62
C GLU A 208 33.82 15.05 38.89
N TYR A 209 34.53 15.40 39.95
CA TYR A 209 34.00 15.73 41.26
C TYR A 209 33.11 16.98 41.16
N SER A 210 31.82 16.87 41.49
CA SER A 210 31.08 17.97 42.18
C SER A 210 29.68 17.56 42.65
N THR A 211 29.58 17.48 43.98
CA THR A 211 28.46 17.87 44.86
C THR A 211 26.99 17.69 44.42
N LEU A 212 26.34 16.75 45.13
CA LEU A 212 25.00 16.86 45.77
C LEU A 212 23.80 17.23 44.88
N ASP A 213 23.05 16.22 44.42
CA ASP A 213 21.62 16.07 44.74
C ASP A 213 21.07 14.69 44.28
N LYS A 214 20.98 13.75 45.22
CA LYS A 214 20.50 12.38 44.97
C LYS A 214 18.98 12.30 45.10
N LYS A 215 18.23 12.33 43.99
CA LYS A 215 16.90 11.68 43.94
C LYS A 215 17.08 10.17 43.85
N ARG A 216 16.99 9.49 44.99
CA ARG A 216 17.08 8.02 45.14
C ARG A 216 16.02 7.33 44.26
N LYS A 217 16.46 6.59 43.22
CA LYS A 217 15.64 5.55 42.57
C LYS A 217 16.00 4.19 43.17
N PHE A 218 14.98 3.46 43.62
CA PHE A 218 15.07 2.09 44.11
C PHE A 218 15.58 1.18 42.99
N ASN A 219 16.81 0.65 43.11
CA ASN A 219 17.26 -0.62 42.53
C ASN A 219 18.71 -0.91 42.95
N GLN A 220 18.93 -1.24 44.23
CA GLN A 220 20.15 -1.90 44.68
C GLN A 220 19.83 -3.36 45.02
N PHE A 221 19.57 -4.18 44.00
CA PHE A 221 19.89 -5.60 44.13
C PHE A 221 21.40 -5.73 43.98
N ARG A 222 22.09 -6.08 45.06
CA ARG A 222 23.49 -6.49 44.96
C ARG A 222 23.54 -7.83 44.23
N PRO A 223 24.38 -8.00 43.19
CA PRO A 223 24.57 -9.29 42.56
C PRO A 223 25.03 -10.31 43.63
N ILE A 224 24.35 -11.46 43.70
CA ILE A 224 24.67 -12.58 44.61
C ILE A 224 25.94 -13.32 44.15
N ILE A 225 26.51 -12.94 43.00
CA ILE A 225 27.64 -13.63 42.38
C ILE A 225 28.96 -12.93 42.80
N PRO A 226 29.89 -13.63 43.46
CA PRO A 226 31.22 -13.09 43.78
C PRO A 226 31.96 -12.67 42.51
N ARG A 227 32.68 -11.54 42.56
CA ARG A 227 33.54 -11.02 41.47
C ARG A 227 34.58 -12.03 40.97
N SER A 228 34.85 -13.08 41.73
CA SER A 228 35.73 -14.18 41.39
C SER A 228 35.22 -15.08 40.25
N LEU A 229 33.93 -14.97 39.86
CA LEU A 229 33.30 -15.84 38.86
C LEU A 229 32.87 -15.11 37.56
N SER A 230 33.01 -13.78 37.48
CA SER A 230 32.52 -13.00 36.33
C SER A 230 33.51 -12.89 35.15
N GLY A 231 34.67 -13.54 35.22
CA GLY A 231 35.75 -13.38 34.23
C GLY A 231 35.59 -14.16 32.92
N ASN A 232 34.71 -15.18 32.83
CA ASN A 232 34.80 -16.18 31.75
C ASN A 232 33.54 -16.35 30.86
N LEU A 233 32.60 -15.40 30.83
CA LEU A 233 31.37 -15.55 30.03
C LEU A 233 31.13 -14.45 28.97
N ASN A 234 32.18 -13.85 28.40
CA ASN A 234 32.03 -12.94 27.26
C ASN A 234 32.68 -13.51 25.99
N PRO A 235 31.94 -14.23 25.13
CA PRO A 235 32.26 -14.34 23.72
C PRO A 235 31.67 -13.12 22.99
N ASN A 236 32.49 -12.10 22.75
CA ASN A 236 32.13 -10.95 21.90
C ASN A 236 32.87 -11.09 20.57
N ASN A 237 32.10 -11.21 19.48
CA ASN A 237 32.36 -10.81 18.08
C ASN A 237 31.25 -11.51 17.27
N GLU A 238 30.37 -10.88 16.49
CA GLU A 238 30.47 -9.68 15.67
C GLU A 238 29.06 -9.06 15.54
N ASN A 239 28.95 -7.72 15.53
CA ASN A 239 27.78 -7.02 14.96
C ASN A 239 28.20 -5.60 14.56
N ILE A 240 28.36 -5.40 13.26
CA ILE A 240 28.38 -4.08 12.62
C ILE A 240 26.91 -3.67 12.44
N VAL A 241 26.46 -2.66 13.16
CA VAL A 241 25.15 -2.03 12.97
C VAL A 241 25.35 -0.52 12.82
N GLU A 242 25.02 -0.03 11.63
CA GLU A 242 24.86 1.38 11.28
C GLU A 242 23.66 1.96 12.04
N ASN A 243 23.89 3.07 12.74
CA ASN A 243 22.87 3.87 13.42
C ASN A 243 22.24 4.89 12.45
N GLY A 244 20.94 5.14 12.60
CA GLY A 244 20.26 6.28 11.98
C GLY A 244 18.90 6.56 12.60
N THR A 245 18.87 7.42 13.61
CA THR A 245 17.68 7.99 14.28
C THR A 245 17.18 9.26 13.60
N ASP A 246 15.86 9.42 13.53
CA ASP A 246 15.12 10.61 13.08
C ASP A 246 15.16 11.77 14.09
N THR A 247 15.21 13.02 13.58
CA THR A 247 14.68 14.22 14.26
C THR A 247 14.12 15.22 13.25
N VAL A 248 13.11 15.98 13.70
CA VAL A 248 12.24 16.87 12.92
C VAL A 248 12.64 18.35 13.08
N ASP A 249 12.50 19.08 11.96
CA ASP A 249 12.16 20.50 11.76
C ASP A 249 13.12 21.70 11.99
N SER A 250 13.08 22.53 10.94
CA SER A 250 13.25 23.99 10.84
C SER A 250 14.64 24.61 10.69
N SER A 251 14.70 25.52 9.71
CA SER A 251 15.74 26.49 9.34
C SER A 251 16.88 26.02 8.42
N GLY A 252 16.84 26.53 7.19
CA GLY A 252 17.97 26.73 6.26
C GLY A 252 19.06 25.66 6.17
N GLY A 253 18.97 24.72 5.22
CA GLY A 253 20.13 23.91 4.85
C GLY A 253 19.83 22.70 3.97
N THR A 254 20.32 22.76 2.73
CA THR A 254 20.72 21.62 1.87
C THR A 254 19.96 20.29 2.05
N ILE A 255 19.00 20.06 1.16
CA ILE A 255 18.39 18.77 0.84
C ILE A 255 19.48 17.69 0.77
N LYS A 256 19.56 16.79 1.76
CA LYS A 256 20.39 15.58 1.68
C LYS A 256 19.60 14.50 0.93
N ARG A 257 20.00 14.32 -0.33
CA ARG A 257 19.89 13.14 -1.22
C ARG A 257 18.54 12.40 -1.33
N GLY A 258 17.93 12.52 -2.50
CA GLY A 258 17.35 11.36 -3.19
C GLY A 258 18.40 10.85 -4.19
N SER A 259 19.12 9.79 -3.84
CA SER A 259 20.04 9.11 -4.75
C SER A 259 19.24 8.40 -5.86
N LEU A 260 19.70 8.50 -7.11
CA LEU A 260 19.21 7.73 -8.26
C LEU A 260 19.42 6.20 -8.14
N HIS A 261 20.02 5.75 -7.03
CA HIS A 261 20.13 4.33 -6.65
C HIS A 261 18.91 3.78 -5.92
N SER A 262 17.68 4.24 -6.23
CA SER A 262 16.71 3.33 -6.87
C SER A 262 15.22 3.61 -6.66
N TYR A 263 14.45 2.97 -7.55
CA TYR A 263 13.05 2.61 -7.34
C TYR A 263 12.87 1.27 -6.56
N SER A 264 13.96 0.68 -6.09
CA SER A 264 14.04 -0.55 -5.26
C SER A 264 14.59 -0.32 -3.83
N SER A 265 14.87 0.94 -3.45
CA SER A 265 15.55 1.37 -2.21
C SER A 265 14.99 2.69 -1.70
N VAL A 266 13.79 3.09 -2.14
CA VAL A 266 12.95 3.81 -1.17
C VAL A 266 12.76 2.80 -0.04
N PRO A 267 13.15 3.12 1.22
CA PRO A 267 12.94 2.21 2.33
C PRO A 267 11.47 1.83 2.32
N TYR A 268 11.19 0.57 1.95
CA TYR A 268 9.84 0.06 1.93
C TYR A 268 9.45 -0.13 3.39
N ASP A 269 8.78 0.88 3.93
CA ASP A 269 8.25 0.84 5.27
C ASP A 269 6.75 0.51 5.17
N PRO A 270 6.33 -0.75 5.40
CA PRO A 270 4.94 -1.16 5.32
C PRO A 270 4.02 -0.36 6.27
N THR A 271 4.56 0.25 7.33
CA THR A 271 3.78 1.04 8.30
C THR A 271 3.31 2.36 7.72
N THR A 272 4.07 2.94 6.79
CA THR A 272 3.75 4.22 6.17
C THR A 272 3.23 4.07 4.74
N TYR A 273 3.66 3.02 4.04
CA TYR A 273 3.41 2.82 2.62
C TYR A 273 1.94 2.82 2.19
N PHE A 274 1.04 2.21 2.97
CA PHE A 274 -0.34 2.03 2.51
C PHE A 274 -1.28 3.18 2.85
N PHE A 275 -0.89 4.08 3.75
CA PHE A 275 -1.82 5.05 4.34
C PHE A 275 -1.33 6.51 4.27
N HIS A 276 -0.03 6.75 4.03
CA HIS A 276 0.55 8.10 4.12
C HIS A 276 0.77 8.80 2.78
N LYS A 277 0.84 8.08 1.65
CA LYS A 277 0.99 8.69 0.31
C LYS A 277 -0.04 8.11 -0.65
N PHE A 278 -0.87 8.98 -1.24
CA PHE A 278 -1.76 8.61 -2.34
C PHE A 278 -0.94 8.00 -3.49
N GLY A 279 -1.45 6.95 -4.11
CA GLY A 279 -0.73 6.25 -5.19
C GLY A 279 0.31 5.22 -4.71
N SER A 280 0.92 5.40 -3.54
CA SER A 280 1.93 4.44 -3.04
C SER A 280 1.31 3.10 -2.64
N SER A 281 0.07 3.10 -2.16
CA SER A 281 -0.70 1.93 -1.75
C SER A 281 -1.01 0.89 -2.84
N PHE A 282 -0.65 1.16 -4.10
CA PHE A 282 -1.10 0.40 -5.27
C PHE A 282 0.03 -0.24 -6.10
N ASN A 283 1.30 0.05 -5.78
CA ASN A 283 2.39 -0.75 -6.36
C ASN A 283 2.39 -2.15 -5.72
N GLN A 284 2.75 -3.16 -6.52
CA GLN A 284 3.19 -4.45 -5.99
C GLN A 284 4.28 -4.22 -4.95
N PHE A 285 4.22 -5.00 -3.88
CA PHE A 285 5.30 -5.07 -2.90
C PHE A 285 6.63 -5.25 -3.64
N PRO A 286 7.70 -4.51 -3.29
CA PRO A 286 9.03 -4.77 -3.85
C PRO A 286 9.45 -6.24 -3.70
N TYR A 287 8.98 -6.93 -2.66
CA TYR A 287 9.19 -8.37 -2.43
C TYR A 287 8.19 -9.30 -3.16
N MET A 288 7.09 -8.77 -3.72
CA MET A 288 6.27 -9.48 -4.71
C MET A 288 6.84 -9.36 -6.13
N ARG A 289 7.66 -8.32 -6.39
CA ARG A 289 8.48 -8.21 -7.61
C ARG A 289 9.70 -9.12 -7.50
N PHE A 290 9.46 -10.41 -7.75
CA PHE A 290 10.41 -11.49 -8.06
C PHE A 290 11.90 -11.29 -7.71
N SER A 291 12.37 -12.00 -6.68
CA SER A 291 13.78 -12.46 -6.59
C SER A 291 13.99 -13.82 -5.92
N GLU A 292 12.94 -14.56 -5.56
CA GLU A 292 13.09 -15.90 -4.94
C GLU A 292 12.36 -17.02 -5.71
N SER A 293 12.97 -18.22 -5.67
CA SER A 293 12.56 -19.46 -6.33
C SER A 293 11.06 -19.79 -6.13
N PRO A 294 10.34 -20.22 -7.19
CA PRO A 294 8.89 -20.46 -7.17
C PRO A 294 8.42 -21.57 -6.22
N GLU A 295 9.32 -22.44 -5.75
CA GLU A 295 9.01 -23.68 -5.03
C GLU A 295 8.58 -23.50 -3.57
N LYS A 296 8.80 -22.32 -2.96
CA LYS A 296 8.48 -22.05 -1.55
C LYS A 296 7.29 -21.11 -1.30
N ARG A 297 6.59 -20.68 -2.34
CA ARG A 297 5.53 -19.66 -2.21
C ARG A 297 4.20 -20.28 -1.83
N ILE A 298 3.57 -19.75 -0.78
CA ILE A 298 2.13 -19.94 -0.56
C ILE A 298 1.42 -19.30 -1.76
N ASN A 299 0.71 -20.09 -2.55
CA ASN A 299 -0.11 -19.61 -3.66
C ASN A 299 -1.58 -19.94 -3.38
N VAL A 300 -2.39 -18.90 -3.21
CA VAL A 300 -3.84 -19.00 -3.11
C VAL A 300 -4.40 -19.12 -4.53
N GLN A 301 -4.91 -20.31 -4.86
CA GLN A 301 -5.64 -20.53 -6.12
C GLN A 301 -7.07 -20.04 -6.00
N PHE A 302 -7.57 -19.42 -7.06
CA PHE A 302 -8.94 -18.94 -7.16
C PHE A 302 -9.69 -19.77 -8.20
N TYR A 303 -10.94 -20.13 -7.90
CA TYR A 303 -11.82 -20.72 -8.90
C TYR A 303 -12.09 -19.71 -10.02
N VAL A 304 -12.14 -20.20 -11.26
CA VAL A 304 -12.40 -19.36 -12.44
C VAL A 304 -13.70 -18.58 -12.31
N ALA A 305 -14.74 -19.18 -11.73
CA ALA A 305 -16.03 -18.51 -11.49
C ALA A 305 -15.90 -17.26 -10.61
N TYR A 306 -15.01 -17.29 -9.61
CA TYR A 306 -14.73 -16.13 -8.76
C TYR A 306 -13.98 -15.05 -9.52
N LEU A 307 -12.98 -15.42 -10.33
CA LEU A 307 -12.24 -14.49 -11.17
C LEU A 307 -13.15 -13.83 -12.22
N GLN A 308 -14.06 -14.60 -12.82
CA GLN A 308 -15.09 -14.09 -13.72
C GLN A 308 -16.03 -13.11 -13.03
N SER A 309 -16.53 -13.45 -11.84
CA SER A 309 -17.37 -12.54 -11.06
C SER A 309 -16.66 -11.22 -10.76
N ILE A 310 -15.38 -11.26 -10.40
CA ILE A 310 -14.59 -10.06 -10.11
C ILE A 310 -14.36 -9.23 -11.38
N LEU A 311 -14.08 -9.87 -12.51
CA LEU A 311 -13.95 -9.18 -13.80
C LEU A 311 -15.27 -8.50 -14.23
N THR A 312 -16.41 -9.16 -14.06
CA THR A 312 -17.73 -8.58 -14.31
C THR A 312 -17.96 -7.35 -13.44
N LEU A 313 -17.72 -7.45 -12.13
CA LEU A 313 -17.83 -6.31 -11.21
C LEU A 313 -16.91 -5.15 -11.61
N ALA A 314 -15.69 -5.43 -12.07
CA ALA A 314 -14.78 -4.42 -12.59
C ALA A 314 -15.31 -3.75 -13.86
N LYS A 315 -15.90 -4.52 -14.79
CA LYS A 315 -16.51 -3.97 -16.01
C LYS A 315 -17.70 -3.08 -15.71
N ASP A 316 -18.56 -3.50 -14.79
CA ASP A 316 -19.75 -2.73 -14.40
C ASP A 316 -19.36 -1.42 -13.71
N LEU A 317 -18.35 -1.46 -12.82
CA LEU A 317 -17.85 -0.29 -12.10
C LEU A 317 -17.12 0.72 -12.98
N LEU A 318 -16.39 0.27 -14.01
CA LEU A 318 -15.51 1.12 -14.83
C LEU A 318 -16.16 1.56 -16.15
N THR A 319 -17.49 1.62 -16.20
CA THR A 319 -18.21 2.22 -17.34
C THR A 319 -18.08 3.74 -17.31
N LYS A 320 -17.99 4.38 -18.48
CA LYS A 320 -17.81 5.84 -18.58
C LYS A 320 -18.91 6.62 -17.88
N ASP A 321 -20.16 6.17 -18.00
CA ASP A 321 -21.32 6.86 -17.43
C ASP A 321 -21.32 6.79 -15.90
N LEU A 322 -21.06 5.60 -15.34
CA LEU A 322 -20.99 5.43 -13.89
C LEU A 322 -19.82 6.21 -13.29
N LEU A 323 -18.66 6.17 -13.94
CA LEU A 323 -17.48 6.91 -13.50
C LEU A 323 -17.72 8.43 -13.53
N ALA A 324 -18.37 8.96 -14.57
CA ALA A 324 -18.73 10.37 -14.66
C ALA A 324 -19.69 10.78 -13.54
N PHE A 325 -20.70 9.96 -13.24
CA PHE A 325 -21.60 10.17 -12.11
C PHE A 325 -20.83 10.22 -10.79
N LEU A 326 -19.98 9.22 -10.52
CA LEU A 326 -19.21 9.18 -9.28
C LEU A 326 -18.26 10.38 -9.11
N ASP A 327 -17.71 10.90 -10.21
CA ASP A 327 -16.86 12.08 -10.19
C ASP A 327 -17.65 13.35 -9.86
N GLU A 328 -18.88 13.50 -10.38
CA GLU A 328 -19.79 14.60 -10.01
C GLU A 328 -20.13 14.54 -8.52
N GLU A 329 -20.46 13.35 -8.01
CA GLU A 329 -20.76 13.15 -6.59
C GLU A 329 -19.56 13.43 -5.67
N ALA A 330 -18.35 13.07 -6.12
CA ALA A 330 -17.11 13.36 -5.40
C ALA A 330 -16.82 14.86 -5.37
N GLU A 331 -16.88 15.54 -6.51
CA GLU A 331 -16.59 16.97 -6.62
C GLU A 331 -17.53 17.80 -5.73
N ASP A 332 -18.82 17.50 -5.74
CA ASP A 332 -19.80 18.19 -4.89
C ASP A 332 -19.52 18.01 -3.39
N ILE A 333 -19.19 16.79 -2.96
CA ILE A 333 -18.84 16.52 -1.56
C ILE A 333 -17.51 17.20 -1.19
N TYR A 334 -16.52 17.18 -2.10
CA TYR A 334 -15.26 17.87 -1.91
C TYR A 334 -15.46 19.38 -1.76
N ALA A 335 -16.25 20.00 -2.65
CA ALA A 335 -16.58 21.42 -2.61
C ALA A 335 -17.41 21.82 -1.37
N SER A 336 -18.27 20.93 -0.88
CA SER A 336 -19.07 21.16 0.32
C SER A 336 -18.25 21.27 1.61
N GLY A 337 -17.05 20.66 1.64
CA GLY A 337 -16.20 20.59 2.83
C GLY A 337 -16.81 19.81 4.01
N GLN A 338 -17.89 19.04 3.79
CA GLN A 338 -18.60 18.30 4.84
C GLN A 338 -17.77 17.15 5.45
N ILE A 339 -16.84 16.58 4.68
CA ILE A 339 -15.95 15.51 5.12
C ILE A 339 -14.57 16.10 5.39
N GLN A 340 -14.08 15.94 6.61
CA GLN A 340 -12.81 16.54 7.04
C GLN A 340 -11.58 15.91 6.37
N VAL A 341 -11.61 14.59 6.11
CA VAL A 341 -10.55 13.85 5.40
C VAL A 341 -11.16 13.22 4.15
N PHE A 342 -11.21 14.01 3.07
CA PHE A 342 -11.74 13.57 1.80
C PHE A 342 -10.74 13.87 0.68
N PRO A 343 -9.92 12.89 0.27
CA PRO A 343 -8.86 13.13 -0.69
C PRO A 343 -9.35 13.06 -2.15
N TYR A 344 -10.61 12.69 -2.37
CA TYR A 344 -11.14 12.39 -3.70
C TYR A 344 -11.90 13.59 -4.25
N LYS A 345 -11.34 14.23 -5.28
CA LYS A 345 -12.10 15.16 -6.14
C LYS A 345 -12.81 14.44 -7.28
N SER A 346 -12.28 13.28 -7.63
CA SER A 346 -12.88 12.29 -8.51
C SER A 346 -12.56 10.90 -7.97
N PHE A 347 -13.38 9.92 -8.34
CA PHE A 347 -13.13 8.52 -8.02
C PHE A 347 -12.57 7.75 -9.20
N SER A 348 -12.78 8.20 -10.44
CA SER A 348 -12.43 7.50 -11.67
C SER A 348 -11.01 6.95 -11.70
N GLU A 349 -10.01 7.78 -11.47
CA GLU A 349 -8.60 7.38 -11.50
C GLU A 349 -8.30 6.32 -10.43
N THR A 350 -8.91 6.49 -9.24
CA THR A 350 -8.65 5.62 -8.08
C THR A 350 -9.32 4.28 -8.30
N LEU A 351 -10.57 4.26 -8.76
CA LEU A 351 -11.32 3.05 -9.10
C LEU A 351 -10.63 2.27 -10.23
N ASN A 352 -10.21 2.94 -11.30
CA ASN A 352 -9.43 2.33 -12.37
C ASN A 352 -8.18 1.64 -11.82
N LEU A 353 -7.40 2.34 -10.97
CA LEU A 353 -6.18 1.80 -10.38
C LEU A 353 -6.45 0.60 -9.46
N VAL A 354 -7.43 0.68 -8.54
CA VAL A 354 -7.68 -0.42 -7.60
C VAL A 354 -8.23 -1.66 -8.28
N MET A 355 -9.13 -1.50 -9.25
CA MET A 355 -9.71 -2.65 -9.94
C MET A 355 -8.69 -3.33 -10.84
N VAL A 356 -7.87 -2.58 -11.58
CA VAL A 356 -6.82 -3.18 -12.43
C VAL A 356 -5.72 -3.83 -11.58
N THR A 357 -5.35 -3.23 -10.45
CA THR A 357 -4.35 -3.84 -9.55
C THR A 357 -4.90 -5.06 -8.82
N LEU A 358 -6.17 -5.06 -8.42
CA LEU A 358 -6.86 -6.25 -7.89
C LEU A 358 -6.78 -7.41 -8.89
N LEU A 359 -7.18 -7.16 -10.15
CA LEU A 359 -7.09 -8.18 -11.21
C LEU A 359 -5.66 -8.69 -11.38
N ARG A 360 -4.67 -7.79 -11.39
CA ARG A 360 -3.25 -8.17 -11.47
C ARG A 360 -2.84 -9.08 -10.31
N GLU A 361 -3.16 -8.71 -9.07
CA GLU A 361 -2.75 -9.50 -7.90
C GLU A 361 -3.38 -10.90 -7.88
N LEU A 362 -4.66 -11.00 -8.28
CA LEU A 362 -5.39 -12.26 -8.32
C LEU A 362 -4.93 -13.19 -9.46
N LEU A 363 -4.62 -12.62 -10.64
CA LEU A 363 -4.37 -13.36 -11.87
C LEU A 363 -2.90 -13.76 -12.07
N GLN A 364 -1.93 -12.95 -11.63
CA GLN A 364 -0.50 -13.16 -11.90
C GLN A 364 0.04 -14.53 -11.45
N HIS A 365 -0.59 -15.15 -10.44
CA HIS A 365 -0.21 -16.45 -9.89
C HIS A 365 -1.08 -17.62 -10.38
N GLN A 366 -2.13 -17.35 -11.16
CA GLN A 366 -3.00 -18.40 -11.69
C GLN A 366 -2.39 -19.02 -12.95
N LYS A 367 -2.56 -20.34 -13.09
CA LYS A 367 -2.13 -21.13 -14.25
C LYS A 367 -3.35 -21.85 -14.84
N ASN A 368 -3.27 -22.20 -16.12
CA ASN A 368 -4.28 -23.02 -16.81
C ASN A 368 -5.71 -22.42 -16.80
N LEU A 369 -5.83 -21.10 -16.87
CA LEU A 369 -7.13 -20.44 -17.01
C LEU A 369 -7.70 -20.66 -18.43
N PRO A 370 -9.03 -20.67 -18.60
CA PRO A 370 -9.65 -20.84 -19.90
C PRO A 370 -9.27 -19.72 -20.89
N GLY A 371 -8.90 -20.09 -22.11
CA GLY A 371 -8.53 -19.13 -23.16
C GLY A 371 -9.55 -18.01 -23.39
N PRO A 372 -10.87 -18.27 -23.45
CA PRO A 372 -11.89 -17.22 -23.56
C PRO A 372 -11.85 -16.21 -22.40
N PHE A 373 -11.62 -16.69 -21.17
CA PHE A 373 -11.52 -15.80 -20.01
C PHE A 373 -10.26 -14.92 -20.08
N THR A 374 -9.11 -15.49 -20.43
CA THR A 374 -7.86 -14.72 -20.55
C THR A 374 -7.96 -13.67 -21.66
N LYS A 375 -8.61 -13.99 -22.80
CA LYS A 375 -8.90 -13.03 -23.87
C LYS A 375 -9.82 -11.90 -23.39
N ASP A 376 -10.84 -12.22 -22.60
CA ASP A 376 -11.77 -11.23 -22.06
C ASP A 376 -11.07 -10.24 -21.11
N VAL A 377 -10.17 -10.75 -20.25
CA VAL A 377 -9.29 -9.90 -19.43
C VAL A 377 -8.40 -9.03 -20.32
N GLN A 378 -7.78 -9.61 -21.36
CA GLN A 378 -6.89 -8.89 -22.26
C GLN A 378 -7.59 -7.73 -22.96
N GLU A 379 -8.80 -7.94 -23.50
CA GLU A 379 -9.57 -6.91 -24.18
C GLU A 379 -9.96 -5.78 -23.23
N PHE A 380 -10.49 -6.13 -22.05
CA PHE A 380 -10.83 -5.16 -21.02
C PHE A 380 -9.64 -4.30 -20.60
N VAL A 381 -8.50 -4.92 -20.27
CA VAL A 381 -7.29 -4.21 -19.85
C VAL A 381 -6.68 -3.38 -20.98
N LYS A 382 -6.77 -3.86 -22.23
CA LYS A 382 -6.31 -3.11 -23.41
C LYS A 382 -7.11 -1.82 -23.59
N CYS A 383 -8.43 -1.86 -23.38
CA CYS A 383 -9.27 -0.67 -23.41
C CYS A 383 -8.88 0.34 -22.32
N LEU A 384 -8.67 -0.12 -21.08
CA LEU A 384 -8.21 0.74 -19.98
C LEU A 384 -6.83 1.36 -20.25
N PHE A 385 -5.88 0.56 -20.74
CA PHE A 385 -4.55 1.04 -21.11
C PHE A 385 -4.61 2.11 -22.19
N LEU A 386 -5.36 1.89 -23.27
CA LEU A 386 -5.45 2.85 -24.37
C LEU A 386 -6.14 4.14 -23.93
N SER A 387 -7.22 4.05 -23.16
CA SER A 387 -7.89 5.23 -22.58
C SER A 387 -6.91 6.01 -21.70
N GLY A 388 -6.23 5.33 -20.79
CA GLY A 388 -5.29 5.95 -19.88
C GLY A 388 -4.09 6.61 -20.58
N GLN A 389 -3.58 6.06 -21.69
CA GLN A 389 -2.50 6.69 -22.45
C GLN A 389 -2.88 8.09 -22.96
N THR A 390 -4.16 8.34 -23.30
CA THR A 390 -4.59 9.66 -23.78
C THR A 390 -4.50 10.75 -22.70
N GLU A 391 -4.53 10.35 -21.43
CA GLU A 391 -4.48 11.24 -20.27
C GLU A 391 -3.04 11.47 -19.78
N LEU A 392 -2.07 10.70 -20.28
CA LEU A 392 -0.64 10.78 -19.90
C LEU A 392 0.16 11.79 -20.74
N GLN A 393 -0.42 12.98 -20.96
CA GLN A 393 0.21 14.07 -21.71
C GLN A 393 0.76 15.16 -20.79
N SER A 394 1.74 15.94 -21.27
CA SER A 394 2.39 17.02 -20.47
C SER A 394 1.39 18.02 -19.89
N ARG A 395 0.34 18.38 -20.63
CA ARG A 395 -0.70 19.31 -20.16
C ARG A 395 -1.40 18.81 -18.89
N HIS A 396 -1.65 17.51 -18.80
CA HIS A 396 -2.35 16.90 -17.66
C HIS A 396 -1.42 16.78 -16.46
N HIS A 397 -0.14 16.46 -16.70
CA HIS A 397 0.89 16.49 -15.66
C HIS A 397 0.99 17.86 -15.00
N ASP A 398 1.11 18.92 -15.80
CA ASP A 398 1.30 20.27 -15.28
C ASP A 398 0.05 20.78 -14.54
N ALA A 399 -1.14 20.39 -14.98
CA ALA A 399 -2.40 20.65 -14.26
C ALA A 399 -2.44 19.94 -12.89
N SER A 400 -2.14 18.65 -12.83
CA SER A 400 -2.13 17.91 -11.57
C SER A 400 -1.04 18.38 -10.59
N GLU A 401 0.13 18.80 -11.07
CA GLU A 401 1.17 19.36 -10.20
C GLU A 401 0.78 20.74 -9.63
N ARG A 402 0.00 21.53 -10.37
CA ARG A 402 -0.57 22.77 -9.86
C ARG A 402 -1.57 22.49 -8.74
N GLU A 403 -2.47 21.54 -8.99
CA GLU A 403 -3.49 21.11 -8.04
C GLU A 403 -2.91 20.51 -6.74
N ASP A 404 -1.85 19.70 -6.84
CA ASP A 404 -1.11 19.18 -5.68
C ASP A 404 -0.59 20.33 -4.78
N ARG A 405 -0.08 21.41 -5.39
CA ARG A 405 0.44 22.56 -4.64
C ARG A 405 -0.68 23.35 -3.98
N GLU A 406 -1.78 23.56 -4.70
CA GLU A 406 -2.94 24.30 -4.19
C GLU A 406 -3.63 23.55 -3.04
N SER A 407 -3.70 22.22 -3.11
CA SER A 407 -4.27 21.35 -2.07
C SER A 407 -3.30 21.02 -0.94
N ASN A 408 -2.06 21.52 -0.95
CA ASN A 408 -0.99 21.08 -0.04
C ASN A 408 -0.82 19.55 0.00
N TYR A 409 -0.98 18.88 -1.14
CA TYR A 409 -0.89 17.43 -1.30
C TYR A 409 -1.93 16.66 -0.47
N ALA A 410 -3.06 17.29 -0.15
CA ALA A 410 -4.15 16.68 0.61
C ALA A 410 -5.08 15.83 -0.26
N SER A 411 -5.10 16.03 -1.58
CA SER A 411 -5.93 15.28 -2.53
C SER A 411 -5.13 14.23 -3.30
N VAL A 412 -5.85 13.28 -3.90
CA VAL A 412 -5.30 12.32 -4.85
C VAL A 412 -4.80 13.05 -6.10
N ASN A 413 -3.58 12.73 -6.53
CA ASN A 413 -3.04 13.23 -7.79
C ASN A 413 -3.46 12.34 -8.96
N LYS A 414 -4.36 12.85 -9.80
CA LYS A 414 -4.94 12.10 -10.93
C LYS A 414 -3.89 11.57 -11.90
N PHE A 415 -2.93 12.41 -12.28
CA PHE A 415 -1.87 12.01 -13.20
C PHE A 415 -1.01 10.87 -12.65
N LYS A 416 -0.56 10.96 -11.40
CA LYS A 416 0.26 9.92 -10.75
C LYS A 416 -0.49 8.60 -10.65
N VAL A 417 -1.77 8.64 -10.29
CA VAL A 417 -2.64 7.46 -10.22
C VAL A 417 -2.85 6.82 -11.60
N ASN A 418 -3.07 7.63 -12.64
CA ASN A 418 -3.21 7.13 -14.01
C ASN A 418 -1.93 6.49 -14.55
N VAL A 419 -0.75 7.04 -14.24
CA VAL A 419 0.54 6.40 -14.58
C VAL A 419 0.62 5.01 -13.95
N MET A 420 0.23 4.89 -12.69
CA MET A 420 0.22 3.64 -11.95
C MET A 420 -0.78 2.63 -12.52
N ALA A 421 -1.98 3.08 -12.91
CA ALA A 421 -3.01 2.23 -13.50
C ALA A 421 -2.54 1.66 -14.84
N ASN A 422 -1.95 2.51 -15.68
CA ASN A 422 -1.33 2.08 -16.94
C ASN A 422 -0.18 1.09 -16.72
N SER A 423 0.62 1.29 -15.66
CA SER A 423 1.70 0.36 -15.31
C SER A 423 1.14 -1.03 -15.00
N ALA A 424 0.11 -1.11 -14.16
CA ALA A 424 -0.58 -2.37 -13.87
C ALA A 424 -1.27 -2.99 -15.10
N CYS A 425 -1.76 -2.17 -16.03
CA CYS A 425 -2.29 -2.67 -17.30
C CYS A 425 -1.20 -3.37 -18.11
N VAL A 426 0.02 -2.82 -18.18
CA VAL A 426 1.13 -3.45 -18.91
C VAL A 426 1.46 -4.82 -18.33
N ASP A 427 1.54 -4.95 -16.99
CA ASP A 427 1.75 -6.24 -16.32
C ASP A 427 0.70 -7.28 -16.75
N LEU A 428 -0.59 -6.89 -16.72
CA LEU A 428 -1.70 -7.76 -17.10
C LEU A 428 -1.72 -8.09 -18.59
N LEU A 429 -1.35 -7.14 -19.46
CA LEU A 429 -1.26 -7.38 -20.91
C LEU A 429 -0.16 -8.40 -21.23
N VAL A 430 1.02 -8.25 -20.63
CA VAL A 430 2.12 -9.22 -20.76
C VAL A 430 1.70 -10.60 -20.25
N TRP A 431 1.00 -10.64 -19.12
CA TRP A 431 0.45 -11.87 -18.55
C TRP A 431 -0.59 -12.53 -19.48
N ALA A 432 -1.52 -11.76 -20.04
CA ALA A 432 -2.67 -12.28 -20.79
C ALA A 432 -2.35 -12.71 -22.23
N ILE A 433 -1.32 -12.16 -22.87
CA ILE A 433 -0.97 -12.52 -24.25
C ILE A 433 -0.68 -14.03 -24.35
N GLY A 434 -1.34 -14.71 -25.28
CA GLY A 434 -1.19 -16.15 -25.51
C GLY A 434 -0.54 -16.51 -26.84
N ASP A 435 -0.37 -15.54 -27.74
CA ASP A 435 0.09 -15.75 -29.11
C ASP A 435 1.23 -14.80 -29.50
N GLU A 436 2.02 -15.19 -30.49
CA GLU A 436 3.22 -14.48 -30.92
C GLU A 436 2.90 -13.12 -31.57
N THR A 437 1.81 -13.03 -32.32
CA THR A 437 1.40 -11.78 -33.00
C THR A 437 1.02 -10.71 -31.99
N GLY A 438 0.26 -11.07 -30.95
CA GLY A 438 -0.04 -10.19 -29.82
C GLY A 438 1.20 -9.77 -29.06
N ALA A 439 2.17 -10.69 -28.89
CA ALA A 439 3.42 -10.43 -28.19
C ALA A 439 4.30 -9.42 -28.95
N ASP A 440 4.44 -9.58 -30.27
CA ASP A 440 5.19 -8.65 -31.13
C ASP A 440 4.55 -7.26 -31.15
N SER A 441 3.21 -7.19 -31.28
CA SER A 441 2.47 -5.92 -31.22
C SER A 441 2.66 -5.19 -29.90
N LEU A 442 2.63 -5.90 -28.76
CA LEU A 442 2.88 -5.29 -27.46
C LEU A 442 4.36 -4.87 -27.33
N CYS A 443 5.31 -5.70 -27.78
CA CYS A 443 6.73 -5.38 -27.78
C CYS A 443 7.02 -4.05 -28.49
N GLY A 444 6.41 -3.84 -29.67
CA GLY A 444 6.51 -2.58 -30.41
C GLY A 444 6.00 -1.37 -29.60
N ARG A 445 4.83 -1.48 -28.97
CA ARG A 445 4.24 -0.40 -28.14
C ARG A 445 5.08 -0.08 -26.90
N LEU A 446 5.61 -1.09 -26.22
CA LEU A 446 6.48 -0.87 -25.06
C LEU A 446 7.78 -0.18 -25.49
N THR A 447 8.33 -0.59 -26.63
CA THR A 447 9.52 0.01 -27.24
C THR A 447 9.31 1.48 -27.61
N GLU A 448 8.17 1.81 -28.21
CA GLU A 448 7.79 3.19 -28.52
C GLU A 448 7.74 4.04 -27.24
N LYS A 449 7.16 3.50 -26.15
CA LYS A 449 7.08 4.21 -24.88
C LYS A 449 8.45 4.49 -24.26
N ILE A 450 9.37 3.52 -24.24
CA ILE A 450 10.73 3.71 -23.67
C ILE A 450 11.62 4.61 -24.53
N ASN A 451 11.33 4.75 -25.82
CA ASN A 451 12.05 5.63 -26.74
C ASN A 451 11.39 7.01 -26.89
N SER A 452 10.34 7.29 -26.12
CA SER A 452 9.61 8.55 -26.18
C SER A 452 10.47 9.75 -25.77
N ASN A 453 10.43 10.82 -26.57
CA ASN A 453 11.29 11.98 -26.41
C ASN A 453 10.70 13.07 -25.49
N HIS A 454 10.29 12.71 -24.27
CA HIS A 454 9.65 13.64 -23.33
C HIS A 454 10.65 14.52 -22.56
N ASN A 455 10.19 15.63 -21.96
CA ASN A 455 11.04 16.44 -21.06
C ASN A 455 11.37 15.68 -19.75
N HIS A 456 12.42 16.10 -19.03
CA HIS A 456 12.90 15.37 -17.85
C HIS A 456 11.85 15.27 -16.71
N LYS A 457 10.96 16.25 -16.54
CA LYS A 457 9.90 16.21 -15.51
C LYS A 457 8.89 15.12 -15.82
N LEU A 458 8.42 15.09 -17.06
CA LEU A 458 7.44 14.11 -17.53
C LEU A 458 8.03 12.69 -17.56
N ILE A 459 9.32 12.55 -17.91
CA ILE A 459 10.05 11.28 -17.79
C ILE A 459 10.00 10.76 -16.35
N LEU A 460 10.34 11.60 -15.37
CA LEU A 460 10.33 11.20 -13.96
C LEU A 460 8.92 10.84 -13.48
N ALA A 461 7.90 11.57 -13.92
CA ALA A 461 6.52 11.27 -13.59
C ALA A 461 6.04 9.94 -14.19
N HIS A 462 6.53 9.58 -15.39
CA HIS A 462 6.26 8.29 -16.05
C HIS A 462 7.12 7.13 -15.55
N MET A 463 8.04 7.34 -14.62
CA MET A 463 9.04 6.34 -14.25
C MET A 463 8.47 4.98 -13.83
N PRO A 464 7.37 4.89 -13.04
CA PRO A 464 6.75 3.60 -12.74
C PRO A 464 6.33 2.82 -14.00
N LEU A 465 5.74 3.50 -14.98
CA LEU A 465 5.32 2.91 -16.24
C LEU A 465 6.52 2.49 -17.10
N LEU A 466 7.56 3.33 -17.16
CA LEU A 466 8.79 3.00 -17.89
C LEU A 466 9.48 1.75 -17.33
N MET A 467 9.54 1.63 -16.00
CA MET A 467 10.10 0.45 -15.34
C MET A 467 9.33 -0.83 -15.70
N VAL A 468 7.99 -0.77 -15.68
CA VAL A 468 7.16 -1.93 -16.05
C VAL A 468 7.24 -2.24 -17.55
N CYS A 469 7.42 -1.24 -18.43
CA CYS A 469 7.69 -1.50 -19.84
C CYS A 469 8.99 -2.29 -20.04
N LEU A 470 10.08 -1.90 -19.36
CA LEU A 470 11.37 -2.60 -19.43
C LEU A 470 11.27 -4.03 -18.86
N GLU A 471 10.62 -4.20 -17.71
CA GLU A 471 10.37 -5.51 -17.13
C GLU A 471 9.48 -6.38 -18.05
N GLY A 472 8.46 -5.77 -18.65
CA GLY A 472 7.56 -6.39 -19.62
C GLY A 472 8.28 -6.93 -20.85
N LEU A 473 9.23 -6.18 -21.41
CA LEU A 473 10.07 -6.65 -22.52
C LEU A 473 10.89 -7.88 -22.12
N GLY A 474 11.47 -7.89 -20.91
CA GLY A 474 12.17 -9.06 -20.38
C GLY A 474 11.25 -10.28 -20.23
N LYS A 475 10.06 -10.09 -19.64
CA LYS A 475 9.05 -11.16 -19.48
C LYS A 475 8.59 -11.71 -20.84
N LEU A 476 8.33 -10.84 -21.82
CA LEU A 476 7.96 -11.24 -23.17
C LEU A 476 9.04 -12.09 -23.83
N ALA A 477 10.32 -11.70 -23.71
CA ALA A 477 11.45 -12.49 -24.22
C ALA A 477 11.52 -13.89 -23.61
N THR A 478 11.22 -14.04 -22.32
CA THR A 478 11.19 -15.36 -21.65
C THR A 478 9.99 -16.21 -22.04
N LYS A 479 8.84 -15.57 -22.32
CA LYS A 479 7.57 -16.25 -22.60
C LYS A 479 7.46 -16.69 -24.06
N PHE A 480 8.06 -15.94 -24.97
CA PHE A 480 7.98 -16.14 -26.43
C PHE A 480 9.39 -16.11 -27.04
N PRO A 481 10.04 -17.28 -27.24
CA PRO A 481 11.40 -17.36 -27.77
C PRO A 481 11.60 -16.70 -29.14
N THR A 482 10.55 -16.65 -29.97
CA THR A 482 10.57 -16.04 -31.31
C THR A 482 10.77 -14.52 -31.29
N ILE A 483 10.23 -13.81 -30.31
CA ILE A 483 10.40 -12.35 -30.15
C ILE A 483 11.59 -11.99 -29.24
N ALA A 484 12.26 -12.97 -28.65
CA ALA A 484 13.34 -12.75 -27.69
C ALA A 484 14.45 -11.87 -28.28
N ASN A 485 14.86 -12.11 -29.53
CA ASN A 485 15.86 -11.30 -30.22
C ASN A 485 15.43 -9.83 -30.34
N THR A 486 14.16 -9.58 -30.69
CA THR A 486 13.60 -8.22 -30.79
C THR A 486 13.58 -7.54 -29.42
N SER A 487 13.04 -8.20 -28.38
CA SER A 487 12.99 -7.63 -27.03
C SER A 487 14.39 -7.38 -26.45
N ILE A 488 15.33 -8.30 -26.62
CA ILE A 488 16.73 -8.14 -26.20
C ILE A 488 17.39 -6.99 -26.96
N TYR A 489 17.14 -6.87 -28.26
CA TYR A 489 17.62 -5.75 -29.06
C TYR A 489 17.14 -4.41 -28.49
N CYS A 490 15.84 -4.28 -28.17
CA CYS A 490 15.28 -3.07 -27.57
C CYS A 490 15.90 -2.73 -26.21
N LEU A 491 16.10 -3.73 -25.34
CA LEU A 491 16.74 -3.55 -24.04
C LEU A 491 18.21 -3.15 -24.18
N ARG A 492 18.93 -3.76 -25.13
CA ARG A 492 20.31 -3.40 -25.45
C ARG A 492 20.38 -1.98 -25.98
N ASP A 493 19.52 -1.60 -26.91
CA ASP A 493 19.49 -0.28 -27.51
C ASP A 493 19.24 0.80 -26.44
N PHE A 494 18.28 0.57 -25.54
CA PHE A 494 18.01 1.44 -24.40
C PHE A 494 19.26 1.78 -23.59
N LEU A 495 20.19 0.82 -23.40
CA LEU A 495 21.42 0.97 -22.61
C LEU A 495 22.64 1.45 -23.43
N VAL A 496 22.88 0.82 -24.59
CA VAL A 496 24.12 0.95 -25.38
C VAL A 496 24.04 2.12 -26.36
N THR A 497 22.87 2.37 -26.93
CA THR A 497 22.56 3.55 -27.73
C THR A 497 21.62 4.41 -26.90
N PRO A 498 22.15 5.09 -25.87
CA PRO A 498 21.38 5.50 -24.69
C PRO A 498 20.11 6.22 -25.11
N SER A 499 18.98 5.66 -24.68
CA SER A 499 17.67 6.20 -25.03
C SER A 499 17.59 7.70 -24.70
N PRO A 500 16.71 8.48 -25.39
CA PRO A 500 16.48 9.88 -25.06
C PRO A 500 16.17 10.10 -23.56
N ILE A 501 15.58 9.08 -22.92
CA ILE A 501 15.28 9.05 -21.49
C ILE A 501 16.57 9.04 -20.65
N LEU A 502 17.46 8.07 -20.86
CA LEU A 502 18.71 7.97 -20.11
C LEU A 502 19.58 9.21 -20.31
N PHE A 503 19.68 9.70 -21.55
CA PHE A 503 20.45 10.89 -21.87
C PHE A 503 19.93 12.12 -21.10
N LYS A 504 18.62 12.34 -21.05
CA LYS A 504 18.01 13.47 -20.33
C LYS A 504 18.13 13.33 -18.81
N LEU A 505 17.98 12.13 -18.27
CA LEU A 505 18.17 11.87 -16.84
C LEU A 505 19.63 12.08 -16.42
N HIS A 506 20.59 11.62 -17.22
CA HIS A 506 22.00 11.86 -16.99
C HIS A 506 22.34 13.35 -17.05
N LYS A 507 21.82 14.08 -18.05
CA LYS A 507 21.99 15.54 -18.14
C LYS A 507 21.43 16.25 -16.91
N LEU A 508 20.24 15.84 -16.43
CA LEU A 508 19.64 16.39 -15.22
C LEU A 508 20.54 16.16 -13.99
N GLU A 509 21.16 14.99 -13.88
CA GLU A 509 22.06 14.68 -12.78
C GLU A 509 23.35 15.52 -12.84
N LEU A 510 23.94 15.68 -14.02
CA LEU A 510 25.08 16.59 -14.24
C LEU A 510 24.76 18.05 -13.87
N GLU A 511 23.56 18.53 -14.23
CA GLU A 511 23.12 19.88 -13.87
C GLU A 511 22.94 20.06 -12.36
N LYS A 512 22.54 19.00 -11.64
CA LYS A 512 22.41 19.02 -10.17
C LYS A 512 23.78 19.03 -9.50
N THR A 513 24.68 18.12 -9.88
CA THR A 513 26.02 18.03 -9.30
C THR A 513 26.85 19.28 -9.61
N GLY A 514 26.75 19.84 -10.81
CA GLY A 514 27.37 21.12 -11.16
C GLY A 514 26.88 22.30 -10.31
N LYS A 515 25.57 22.35 -10.00
CA LYS A 515 25.00 23.39 -9.11
C LYS A 515 25.40 23.21 -7.64
N GLU A 516 25.59 21.97 -7.18
CA GLU A 516 26.12 21.70 -5.84
C GLU A 516 27.58 22.14 -5.70
N HIS A 517 28.43 21.86 -6.70
CA HIS A 517 29.80 22.36 -6.75
C HIS A 517 29.85 23.91 -6.73
N MET A 518 29.04 24.59 -7.55
CA MET A 518 28.98 26.06 -7.54
C MET A 518 28.49 26.66 -6.20
N LYS A 519 27.58 25.98 -5.48
CA LYS A 519 27.12 26.41 -4.15
C LYS A 519 28.19 26.24 -3.08
N VAL A 520 29.00 25.18 -3.16
CA VAL A 520 30.15 24.96 -2.26
C VAL A 520 31.23 26.02 -2.50
N THR A 521 31.54 26.33 -3.77
CA THR A 521 32.49 27.39 -4.12
C THR A 521 32.02 28.78 -3.67
N ARG A 522 30.73 29.10 -3.82
CA ARG A 522 30.17 30.38 -3.35
C ARG A 522 30.16 30.53 -1.82
N LYS A 523 29.90 29.44 -1.08
CA LYS A 523 30.04 29.44 0.39
C LYS A 523 31.49 29.66 0.80
N LEU A 524 32.44 28.98 0.16
CA LEU A 524 33.88 29.18 0.42
C LEU A 524 34.35 30.62 0.13
N SER A 525 33.83 31.26 -0.93
CA SER A 525 34.14 32.67 -1.23
C SER A 525 33.47 33.68 -0.29
N GLN A 526 32.40 33.30 0.42
CA GLN A 526 31.73 34.15 1.42
C GLN A 526 32.40 34.09 2.81
N PHE A 527 33.25 33.09 3.06
CA PHE A 527 34.08 33.00 4.26
C PHE A 527 35.51 33.54 4.04
N ALA A 528 35.78 34.16 2.88
CA ALA A 528 37.09 34.68 2.49
C ALA A 528 37.10 36.21 2.29
N ILE A 529 36.26 36.94 3.03
CA ILE A 529 36.37 38.41 3.21
C ILE A 529 36.43 38.71 4.69
#